data_AF-A0A520GU49-F1
#
_entry.id   AF-A0A520GU49-F1
#
_cell.length_a   1.000
_cell.length_b   1.000
_cell.length_c   1.000
_cell.angle_alpha   90.00
_cell.angle_beta   90.00
_cell.angle_gamma   90.00
#
_symmetry.space_group_name_H-M   'P 1'
#
loop_
_entity.id
_entity.type
_entity.pdbx_description
1 polymer ?
#
loop_
_entity_poly.entity_id
_entity_poly.type
_entity_poly.pdbx_seq_one_letter_code
_entity_poly.pdbx_strand_id
1 'polypeptide(L)'
;MSAPLSPAEEALRDAARDYHRNPVRGKISITPTKPLVNQRDLSLAYSPGVAYPCLDIEADPAMAAEYTSRGNLVGVVTNGTAVLGLGNIGPLAAKPVMEGKGCLFKKFAGIDVFDIELAENDPDKLV
;
A
#
# COMPACT_ATOMS: atom_id res chain seq x y z
N MET A 1 -9.18 -21.40 -28.02
CA MET A 1 -10.26 -20.55 -27.47
C MET A 1 -10.59 -21.09 -26.09
N SER A 2 -10.54 -20.26 -25.05
CA SER A 2 -10.97 -20.70 -23.71
C SER A 2 -12.46 -21.06 -23.74
N ALA A 3 -12.86 -22.09 -23.00
CA ALA A 3 -14.27 -22.44 -22.84
C ALA A 3 -15.07 -21.22 -22.32
N PRO A 4 -16.36 -21.09 -22.69
CA PRO A 4 -17.21 -20.05 -22.12
C PRO A 4 -17.33 -20.24 -20.60
N LEU A 5 -17.41 -19.13 -19.86
CA LEU A 5 -17.58 -19.17 -18.42
C LEU A 5 -18.96 -19.73 -18.05
N SER A 6 -19.03 -20.47 -16.96
CA SER A 6 -20.30 -20.83 -16.33
C SER A 6 -21.01 -19.59 -15.77
N PRO A 7 -22.34 -19.62 -15.59
CA PRO A 7 -23.07 -18.50 -14.99
C PRO A 7 -22.53 -18.08 -13.62
N ALA A 8 -22.01 -19.03 -12.82
CA ALA A 8 -21.41 -18.74 -11.53
C ALA A 8 -20.09 -17.97 -11.65
N GLU A 9 -19.25 -18.32 -12.62
CA GLU A 9 -17.99 -17.62 -12.89
C GLU A 9 -18.23 -16.21 -13.42
N GLU A 10 -19.26 -16.02 -14.25
CA GLU A 10 -19.66 -14.69 -14.72
C GLU A 10 -20.13 -13.80 -13.57
N ALA A 11 -21.00 -14.32 -12.70
CA ALA A 11 -21.46 -13.59 -11.52
C ALA A 11 -20.30 -13.21 -10.59
N LEU A 12 -19.36 -14.14 -10.34
CA LEU A 12 -18.16 -13.87 -9.55
C LEU A 12 -17.27 -12.80 -10.19
N ARG A 13 -17.07 -12.87 -11.51
CA ARG A 13 -16.26 -11.90 -12.26
C ARG A 13 -16.81 -10.49 -12.10
N ASP A 14 -18.12 -10.33 -12.22
CA ASP A 14 -18.75 -9.01 -12.15
C ASP A 14 -18.77 -8.51 -10.70
N ALA A 15 -19.08 -9.37 -9.73
CA ALA A 15 -18.98 -9.04 -8.30
C ALA A 15 -17.57 -8.62 -7.88
N ALA A 16 -16.53 -9.31 -8.38
CA ALA A 16 -15.14 -8.96 -8.09
C ALA A 16 -14.76 -7.58 -8.66
N ARG A 17 -15.26 -7.24 -9.86
CA ARG A 17 -15.03 -5.92 -10.47
C ARG A 17 -15.72 -4.81 -9.68
N ASP A 18 -16.95 -5.03 -9.26
CA ASP A 18 -17.71 -4.07 -8.48
C ASP A 18 -17.08 -3.85 -7.09
N TYR A 19 -16.62 -4.93 -6.45
CA TYR A 19 -15.89 -4.87 -5.17
C TYR A 19 -14.65 -3.97 -5.23
N HIS A 20 -13.91 -3.96 -6.34
CA HIS A 20 -12.73 -3.09 -6.50
C HIS A 20 -13.08 -1.66 -6.96
N ARG A 21 -14.31 -1.42 -7.44
CA ARG A 21 -14.72 -0.13 -8.03
C ARG A 21 -15.52 0.73 -7.07
N ASN A 22 -16.40 0.12 -6.28
CA ASN A 22 -17.44 0.80 -5.53
C ASN A 22 -17.35 0.51 -4.03
N PRO A 23 -17.75 1.46 -3.17
CA PRO A 23 -18.11 2.86 -3.47
C PRO A 23 -16.88 3.74 -3.75
N VAL A 24 -15.69 3.27 -3.37
CA VAL A 24 -14.41 3.92 -3.62
C VAL A 24 -13.51 2.91 -4.33
N ARG A 25 -12.69 3.39 -5.26
CA ARG A 25 -11.80 2.53 -6.04
C ARG A 25 -10.63 2.03 -5.19
N GLY A 26 -10.23 0.79 -5.42
CA GLY A 26 -9.13 0.15 -4.69
C GLY A 26 -9.58 -0.36 -3.33
N LYS A 27 -8.65 -1.01 -2.62
CA LYS A 27 -8.95 -1.71 -1.35
C LYS A 27 -8.26 -1.13 -0.13
N ILE A 28 -7.41 -0.13 -0.32
CA ILE A 28 -6.62 0.51 0.73
C ILE A 28 -6.83 2.02 0.72
N SER A 29 -6.62 2.65 1.87
CA SER A 29 -6.64 4.09 2.04
C SER A 29 -5.62 4.50 3.12
N ILE A 30 -5.20 5.77 3.08
CA ILE A 30 -4.35 6.36 4.12
C ILE A 30 -5.24 7.19 5.04
N THR A 31 -5.09 6.99 6.35
CA THR A 31 -5.82 7.77 7.36
C THR A 31 -4.83 8.33 8.39
N PRO A 32 -4.85 9.65 8.68
CA PRO A 32 -4.02 10.24 9.72
C PRO A 32 -4.30 9.62 11.09
N THR A 33 -3.25 9.37 11.88
CA THR A 33 -3.37 8.82 13.25
C THR A 33 -3.43 9.90 14.33
N LYS A 34 -3.09 11.15 13.99
CA LYS A 34 -3.12 12.30 14.89
C LYS A 34 -4.22 13.28 14.48
N PRO A 35 -4.87 13.98 15.41
CA PRO A 35 -5.83 15.04 15.09
C PRO A 35 -5.20 16.13 14.23
N LEU A 36 -6.01 16.74 13.35
CA LEU A 36 -5.65 17.86 12.49
C LEU A 36 -6.79 18.89 12.50
N VAL A 37 -7.36 19.19 13.66
CA VAL A 37 -8.64 19.92 13.77
C VAL A 37 -8.49 21.40 14.09
N ASN A 38 -7.30 21.84 14.51
CA ASN A 38 -7.05 23.23 14.90
C ASN A 38 -5.62 23.68 14.53
N GLN A 39 -5.32 24.98 14.72
CA GLN A 39 -4.02 25.57 14.39
C GLN A 39 -2.85 24.95 15.16
N ARG A 40 -3.05 24.58 16.43
CA ARG A 40 -2.03 23.92 17.23
C ARG A 40 -1.69 22.55 16.63
N ASP A 41 -2.70 21.75 16.28
CA ASP A 41 -2.49 20.44 15.64
C ASP A 41 -1.68 20.57 14.34
N LEU A 42 -2.04 21.54 13.49
CA LEU A 42 -1.33 21.80 12.24
C LEU A 42 0.12 22.23 12.48
N SER A 43 0.36 23.07 13.50
CA SER A 43 1.71 23.52 13.88
C SER A 43 2.59 22.40 14.42
N LEU A 44 2.01 21.32 14.95
CA LEU A 44 2.72 20.15 15.46
C LEU A 44 2.93 19.10 14.37
N ALA A 45 1.91 18.84 13.54
CA ALA A 45 1.97 17.88 12.45
C ALA A 45 2.85 18.35 11.27
N TYR A 46 3.03 19.66 11.15
CA TYR A 46 3.84 20.27 10.10
C TYR A 46 4.68 21.42 10.67
N SER A 47 4.94 22.47 9.89
CA SER A 47 5.76 23.59 10.33
C SER A 47 5.08 24.44 11.42
N PRO A 48 5.82 24.90 12.44
CA PRO A 48 7.26 24.68 12.65
C PRO A 48 7.58 23.39 13.45
N GLY A 49 6.61 22.74 14.07
CA GLY A 49 6.81 21.67 15.05
C GLY A 49 7.48 20.40 14.51
N VAL A 50 7.24 20.05 13.24
CA VAL A 50 7.85 18.89 12.58
C VAL A 50 9.39 18.97 12.53
N ALA A 51 9.97 20.16 12.69
CA ALA A 51 11.43 20.33 12.70
C ALA A 51 12.12 19.58 13.84
N TYR A 52 11.50 19.49 15.02
CA TYR A 52 12.11 18.85 16.19
C TYR A 52 12.36 17.35 15.99
N PRO A 53 11.37 16.51 15.63
CA PRO A 53 11.64 15.10 15.34
C PRO A 53 12.60 14.91 14.15
N CYS A 54 12.63 15.83 13.18
CA CYS A 54 13.63 15.78 12.10
C CYS A 54 15.06 15.98 12.61
N LEU A 55 15.30 17.00 13.44
CA LEU A 55 16.61 17.26 14.03
C LEU A 55 17.05 16.14 14.98
N ASP A 56 16.10 15.56 15.73
CA ASP A 56 16.39 14.42 16.60
C ASP A 56 16.78 13.17 15.79
N ILE A 57 16.14 12.93 14.65
CA ILE A 57 16.50 11.83 13.71
C ILE A 57 17.83 12.10 13.01
N GLU A 58 18.13 13.37 12.68
CA GLU A 58 19.43 13.76 12.12
C GLU A 58 20.55 13.48 13.12
N ALA A 59 20.33 13.78 14.41
CA ALA A 59 21.29 13.51 15.48
C ALA A 59 21.40 12.01 15.83
N ASP A 60 20.27 11.28 15.83
CA ASP A 60 20.21 9.84 16.07
C ASP A 60 19.21 9.15 15.11
N PRO A 61 19.71 8.49 14.04
CA PRO A 61 18.85 7.80 13.07
C PRO A 61 17.95 6.71 13.66
N ALA A 62 18.24 6.17 14.86
CA ALA A 62 17.38 5.18 15.51
C ALA A 62 16.02 5.78 15.93
N MET A 63 15.96 7.09 16.18
CA MET A 63 14.72 7.81 16.53
C MET A 63 13.67 7.77 15.42
N ALA A 64 14.04 7.39 14.19
CA ALA A 64 13.07 7.19 13.11
C ALA A 64 12.01 6.13 13.48
N ALA A 65 12.36 5.11 14.27
CA ALA A 65 11.40 4.11 14.74
C ALA A 65 10.43 4.65 15.81
N GLU A 66 10.85 5.67 16.57
CA GLU A 66 10.06 6.30 17.62
C GLU A 66 9.09 7.36 17.06
N TYR A 67 9.59 8.25 16.19
CA TYR A 67 8.83 9.42 15.73
C TYR A 67 8.05 9.22 14.43
N THR A 68 8.20 8.06 13.77
CA THR A 68 7.53 7.80 12.49
C THR A 68 6.82 6.45 12.49
N SER A 69 6.01 6.21 11.45
CA SER A 69 5.36 4.91 11.25
C SER A 69 6.33 3.78 10.84
N ARG A 70 7.63 4.07 10.66
CA ARG A 70 8.65 3.12 10.19
C ARG A 70 8.66 1.80 10.96
N GLY A 71 8.41 1.83 12.28
CA GLY A 71 8.41 0.61 13.10
C GLY A 71 7.30 -0.39 12.76
N ASN A 72 6.19 0.06 12.16
CA ASN A 72 5.04 -0.80 11.79
C ASN A 72 4.81 -0.91 10.27
N LEU A 73 5.51 -0.10 9.48
CA LEU A 73 5.26 0.04 8.04
C LEU A 73 6.07 -0.97 7.22
N VAL A 74 5.39 -1.72 6.36
CA VAL A 74 5.99 -2.70 5.44
C VAL A 74 5.74 -2.29 3.98
N GLY A 75 6.79 -2.35 3.15
CA GLY A 75 6.67 -2.20 1.69
C GLY A 75 6.37 -3.55 1.03
N VAL A 76 5.25 -3.67 0.34
CA VAL A 76 4.96 -4.82 -0.54
C VAL A 76 5.39 -4.45 -1.95
N VAL A 77 6.58 -4.89 -2.34
CA VAL A 77 7.22 -4.52 -3.61
C VAL A 77 7.05 -5.62 -4.66
N THR A 78 6.71 -5.25 -5.89
CA THR A 78 6.67 -6.18 -7.03
C THR A 78 6.98 -5.46 -8.33
N ASN A 79 7.44 -6.20 -9.35
CA ASN A 79 7.46 -5.74 -10.74
C ASN A 79 6.39 -6.41 -11.62
N GLY A 80 5.53 -7.25 -11.04
CA GLY A 80 4.41 -7.89 -11.74
C GLY A 80 4.80 -8.98 -12.75
N THR A 81 6.03 -9.50 -12.66
CA THR A 81 6.50 -10.57 -13.57
C THR A 81 5.99 -11.98 -13.21
N ALA A 82 5.48 -12.17 -11.99
CA ALA A 82 4.92 -13.43 -11.50
C ALA A 82 3.67 -13.21 -10.63
N VAL A 83 2.55 -12.84 -11.27
CA VAL A 83 1.30 -12.56 -10.57
C VAL A 83 0.42 -13.82 -10.51
N LEU A 84 0.42 -14.50 -9.36
CA LEU A 84 -0.37 -15.72 -9.14
C LEU A 84 -0.11 -16.76 -10.26
N GLY A 85 -1.16 -17.34 -10.84
CA GLY A 85 -1.07 -18.19 -12.03
C GLY A 85 -1.14 -17.43 -13.36
N LEU A 86 -1.13 -16.09 -13.34
CA LEU A 86 -1.25 -15.25 -14.53
C LEU A 86 0.10 -14.95 -15.19
N GLY A 87 1.21 -15.23 -14.49
CA GLY A 87 2.56 -14.98 -15.00
C GLY A 87 2.90 -13.50 -15.06
N ASN A 88 3.63 -13.11 -16.12
CA ASN A 88 4.07 -11.74 -16.32
C ASN A 88 2.96 -10.91 -16.98
N ILE A 89 2.24 -10.16 -16.16
CA ILE A 89 1.17 -9.23 -16.60
C ILE A 89 1.53 -7.77 -16.33
N GLY A 90 2.73 -7.52 -15.81
CA GLY A 90 3.27 -6.20 -15.54
C GLY A 90 2.79 -5.57 -14.23
N PRO A 91 3.44 -4.46 -13.83
CA PRO A 91 3.27 -3.84 -12.51
C PRO A 91 1.84 -3.36 -12.26
N LEU A 92 1.23 -2.63 -13.21
CA LEU A 92 -0.11 -2.09 -13.03
C LEU A 92 -1.19 -3.17 -12.86
N ALA A 93 -1.06 -4.29 -13.59
CA ALA A 93 -1.99 -5.40 -13.47
C ALA A 93 -1.78 -6.21 -12.18
N ALA A 94 -0.60 -6.13 -11.56
CA ALA A 94 -0.31 -6.73 -10.26
C ALA A 94 -0.95 -5.94 -9.10
N LYS A 95 -1.22 -4.65 -9.27
CA LYS A 95 -1.69 -3.75 -8.20
C LYS A 95 -2.89 -4.28 -7.39
N PRO A 96 -3.97 -4.82 -7.98
CA PRO A 96 -5.05 -5.39 -7.19
C PRO A 96 -4.59 -6.51 -6.26
N VAL A 97 -3.61 -7.32 -6.66
CA VAL A 97 -3.08 -8.38 -5.80
C VAL A 97 -2.28 -7.78 -4.64
N MET A 98 -1.49 -6.73 -4.89
CA MET A 98 -0.65 -6.11 -3.86
C MET A 98 -1.47 -5.35 -2.81
N GLU A 99 -2.48 -4.58 -3.23
CA GLU A 99 -3.46 -4.00 -2.30
C GLU A 99 -4.12 -5.09 -1.43
N GLY A 100 -4.45 -6.24 -2.04
CA GLY A 100 -5.01 -7.39 -1.34
C GLY A 100 -4.08 -7.92 -0.25
N LYS A 101 -2.77 -8.02 -0.53
CA LYS A 101 -1.77 -8.38 0.50
C LYS A 101 -1.75 -7.35 1.62
N GLY A 102 -1.78 -6.06 1.30
CA GLY A 102 -1.87 -4.98 2.30
C GLY A 102 -3.09 -5.13 3.23
N CYS A 103 -4.27 -5.44 2.67
CA CYS A 103 -5.47 -5.72 3.46
C CYS A 103 -5.26 -6.89 4.43
N LEU A 104 -4.60 -7.98 3.99
CA LEU A 104 -4.33 -9.14 4.84
C LEU A 104 -3.36 -8.81 5.98
N PHE A 105 -2.26 -8.12 5.68
CA PHE A 105 -1.30 -7.66 6.69
C PHE A 105 -1.99 -6.81 7.76
N LYS A 106 -2.79 -5.82 7.34
CA LYS A 106 -3.48 -4.94 8.27
C LYS A 106 -4.54 -5.68 9.08
N LYS A 107 -5.37 -6.48 8.42
CA LYS A 107 -6.52 -7.14 9.06
C LYS A 107 -6.10 -8.19 10.08
N PHE A 108 -5.06 -8.97 9.79
CA PHE A 108 -4.69 -10.13 10.60
C PHE A 108 -3.46 -9.92 11.48
N ALA A 109 -2.58 -8.96 11.15
CA ALA A 109 -1.35 -8.71 11.91
C ALA A 109 -1.22 -7.26 12.42
N GLY A 110 -2.15 -6.36 12.08
CA GLY A 110 -2.07 -4.94 12.49
C GLY A 110 -0.98 -4.13 11.77
N ILE A 111 -0.29 -4.73 10.79
CA ILE A 111 0.83 -4.14 10.04
C ILE A 111 0.30 -3.16 8.99
N ASP A 112 0.89 -1.96 8.93
CA ASP A 112 0.60 -0.98 7.90
C ASP A 112 1.41 -1.29 6.63
N VAL A 113 0.81 -1.13 5.45
CA VAL A 113 1.45 -1.49 4.19
C VAL A 113 1.32 -0.38 3.15
N PHE A 114 2.41 -0.13 2.43
CA PHE A 114 2.37 0.48 1.11
C PHE A 114 2.77 -0.55 0.06
N ASP A 115 1.94 -0.68 -0.98
CA ASP A 115 2.26 -1.44 -2.17
C ASP A 115 3.03 -0.58 -3.17
N ILE A 116 4.10 -1.14 -3.74
CA ILE A 116 5.00 -0.46 -4.68
C ILE A 116 5.20 -1.36 -5.89
N GLU A 117 4.57 -0.98 -7.00
CA GLU A 117 4.70 -1.67 -8.29
C GLU A 117 5.73 -0.97 -9.19
N LEU A 118 6.90 -1.58 -9.35
CA LEU A 118 8.01 -1.03 -10.13
C LEU A 118 7.97 -1.53 -11.58
N ALA A 119 8.03 -0.61 -12.54
CA ALA A 119 8.15 -0.92 -13.96
C ALA A 119 9.61 -1.20 -14.35
N GLU A 120 10.24 -2.18 -13.70
CA GLU A 120 11.63 -2.55 -13.92
C GLU A 120 11.79 -4.09 -13.93
N ASN A 121 12.43 -4.60 -14.98
CA ASN A 121 12.67 -6.03 -15.21
C ASN A 121 14.16 -6.39 -15.05
N ASP A 122 15.04 -5.40 -15.10
CA ASP A 122 16.45 -5.58 -14.81
C ASP A 122 16.63 -5.78 -13.30
N PRO A 123 17.20 -6.93 -12.85
CA PRO A 123 17.32 -7.23 -11.44
C PRO A 123 18.28 -6.29 -10.71
N ASP A 124 19.33 -5.80 -11.38
CA ASP A 124 20.33 -4.92 -10.76
C ASP A 124 19.76 -3.51 -10.57
N LYS A 125 18.85 -3.07 -11.45
CA LYS A 125 18.13 -1.80 -11.27
C LYS A 125 16.97 -1.88 -10.29
N LEU A 126 16.49 -3.09 -9.98
CA LEU A 126 15.39 -3.32 -9.05
C LEU A 126 15.87 -3.33 -7.58
N VAL A 127 17.14 -3.67 -7.34
CA VAL A 127 17.81 -3.67 -6.01
C VAL A 127 18.27 -2.27 -5.63
#